data_AF-A0A5C8FE82-F1
#
_entry.id   AF-A0A5C8FE82-F1
#
_cell.length_a   1.000
_cell.length_b   1.000
_cell.length_c   1.000
_cell.angle_alpha   90.00
_cell.angle_beta   90.00
_cell.angle_gamma   90.00
#
_symmetry.space_group_name_H-M   'P 1'
#
loop_
_entity.id
_entity.type
_entity.pdbx_description
1 polymer ?
#
loop_
_entity_poly.entity_id
_entity_poly.type
_entity_poly.pdbx_seq_one_letter_code
_entity_poly.pdbx_strand_id
1 'polypeptide(L)'
;AVPVSHTLFSSYNIFIVVGMWILLPIINVLMHPKNEEDVFVIDPKLIEDLKVDDVSKDDPNKLQPKSGLYFSAVSKEEFEKMTPAEKLENSCFVNYILAILGFSYIVYYFVNSAKQGKFDLNLNIVNLIFLMFGVLFHRTPRSLIDAFSEAAKGAAGIILQFPLYAGIMGMMTGASAEGVSLASVISNFFVNISTVKTFPLFTFLSAGIVNLFVPSGGGQWVVQGPIMMPAGLEIGVDPAKTAMCIAYGDSWTNMIQPFWALPALGLAKLGARDIMGYTLIVLIVSGLVIAAGVLFL
;
A
#
# COMPACT_ATOMS: atom_id res chain seq x y z
N ALA A 1 0.37 21.37 11.78
CA ALA A 1 0.08 20.50 10.61
C ALA A 1 0.28 21.34 9.36
N VAL A 2 0.93 20.77 8.34
CA VAL A 2 1.12 21.45 7.05
C VAL A 2 -0.20 21.38 6.26
N PRO A 3 -0.73 22.49 5.74
CA PRO A 3 -1.97 22.45 4.95
C PRO A 3 -1.79 21.68 3.64
N VAL A 4 -2.84 20.98 3.20
CA VAL A 4 -2.81 20.21 1.93
C VAL A 4 -2.54 21.07 0.69
N SER A 5 -2.83 22.38 0.77
CA SER A 5 -2.49 23.34 -0.28
C SER A 5 -0.98 23.50 -0.50
N HIS A 6 -0.17 23.26 0.54
CA HIS A 6 1.30 23.31 0.47
C HIS A 6 1.93 21.97 0.09
N THR A 7 1.16 20.87 0.14
CA THR A 7 1.61 19.52 -0.23
C THR A 7 0.95 19.05 -1.52
N LEU A 8 -0.22 18.43 -1.43
CA LEU A 8 -0.93 17.79 -2.53
C LEU A 8 -1.33 18.77 -3.65
N PHE A 9 -1.72 19.99 -3.30
CA PHE A 9 -2.13 21.01 -4.28
C PHE A 9 -1.05 22.05 -4.57
N SER A 10 0.20 21.76 -4.21
CA SER A 10 1.33 22.64 -4.54
C SER A 10 1.64 22.63 -6.05
N SER A 11 2.22 23.72 -6.55
CA SER A 11 2.57 23.87 -7.97
C SER A 11 3.56 22.80 -8.46
N TYR A 12 4.59 22.48 -7.67
CA TYR A 12 5.55 21.43 -8.03
C TYR A 12 4.87 20.04 -8.07
N ASN A 13 3.96 19.75 -7.13
CA ASN A 13 3.26 18.48 -7.10
C ASN A 13 2.33 18.33 -8.33
N ILE A 14 1.60 19.39 -8.66
CA ILE A 14 0.75 19.42 -9.86
C ILE A 14 1.59 19.22 -11.12
N PHE A 15 2.75 19.89 -11.23
CA PHE A 15 3.68 19.69 -12.34
C PHE A 15 4.13 18.23 -12.46
N ILE A 16 4.53 17.61 -11.35
CA ILE A 16 4.98 16.22 -11.33
C ILE A 16 3.85 15.28 -11.77
N VAL A 17 2.66 15.42 -11.20
CA VAL A 17 1.50 14.56 -11.49
C VAL A 17 1.06 14.71 -12.96
N VAL A 18 0.90 15.94 -13.44
CA VAL A 18 0.50 16.19 -14.84
C VAL A 18 1.59 15.71 -15.80
N GLY A 19 2.87 15.95 -15.47
CA GLY A 19 4.01 15.45 -16.23
C GLY A 19 3.99 13.92 -16.34
N MET A 20 3.75 13.21 -15.23
CA MET A 20 3.61 11.75 -15.24
C MET A 20 2.39 11.28 -16.04
N TRP A 21 1.24 11.95 -15.91
CA TRP A 21 0.02 11.62 -16.67
C TRP A 21 0.20 11.74 -18.18
N ILE A 22 1.08 12.63 -18.64
CA ILE A 22 1.39 12.78 -20.06
C ILE A 22 2.49 11.81 -20.49
N LEU A 23 3.60 11.78 -19.76
CA LEU A 23 4.81 11.07 -20.18
C LEU A 23 4.68 9.56 -20.05
N LEU A 24 4.06 9.05 -18.96
CA LEU A 24 3.98 7.60 -18.75
C LEU A 24 3.14 6.89 -19.81
N PRO A 25 1.96 7.39 -20.24
CA PRO A 25 1.25 6.79 -21.37
C PRO A 25 2.06 6.80 -22.67
N ILE A 26 2.74 7.91 -22.98
CA ILE A 26 3.58 8.00 -24.19
C ILE A 26 4.68 6.95 -24.14
N ILE A 27 5.39 6.84 -23.02
CA ILE A 27 6.48 5.87 -22.85
C ILE A 27 5.97 4.45 -22.90
N ASN A 28 4.82 4.16 -22.29
CA ASN A 28 4.21 2.83 -22.37
C ASN A 28 3.82 2.47 -23.81
N VAL A 29 3.32 3.43 -24.61
CA VAL A 29 3.07 3.21 -26.04
C VAL A 29 4.37 2.97 -26.80
N LEU A 30 5.44 3.71 -26.50
CA LEU A 30 6.75 3.53 -27.14
C LEU A 30 7.43 2.20 -26.77
N MET A 31 7.14 1.67 -25.59
CA MET A 31 7.60 0.36 -25.14
C MET A 31 6.73 -0.79 -25.62
N HIS A 32 5.54 -0.53 -26.18
CA HIS A 32 4.66 -1.58 -26.67
C HIS A 32 5.38 -2.40 -27.75
N PRO A 33 5.37 -3.74 -27.68
CA PRO A 33 5.97 -4.57 -28.72
C PRO A 33 5.38 -4.22 -30.10
N LYS A 34 6.25 -4.12 -31.11
CA LYS A 34 5.84 -3.73 -32.47
C LYS A 34 5.23 -4.89 -33.26
N ASN A 35 5.67 -6.12 -32.98
CA ASN A 35 5.15 -7.32 -33.62
C ASN A 35 4.11 -7.96 -32.70
N GLU A 36 3.00 -8.42 -33.27
CA GLU A 36 1.93 -9.08 -32.49
C GLU A 36 2.41 -10.37 -31.80
N GLU A 37 3.41 -11.05 -32.37
CA GLU A 37 4.00 -12.28 -31.81
C GLU A 37 4.74 -12.06 -30.48
N ASP A 38 5.22 -10.83 -30.24
CA ASP A 38 5.91 -10.43 -29.00
C ASP A 38 4.92 -9.92 -27.94
N VAL A 39 3.64 -9.77 -28.29
CA VAL A 39 2.60 -9.29 -27.38
C VAL A 39 2.05 -10.45 -26.56
N PHE A 40 2.30 -10.42 -25.25
CA PHE A 40 1.63 -11.32 -24.33
C PHE A 40 0.20 -10.85 -24.07
N VAL A 41 -0.77 -11.61 -24.58
CA VAL A 41 -2.20 -11.42 -24.27
C VAL A 41 -2.61 -12.49 -23.28
N ILE A 42 -3.13 -12.07 -22.13
CA ILE A 42 -3.68 -12.99 -21.13
C ILE A 42 -4.83 -13.79 -21.76
N ASP A 43 -4.84 -15.11 -21.58
CA ASP A 43 -5.97 -15.94 -22.02
C ASP A 43 -7.23 -15.49 -21.26
N PRO A 44 -8.28 -14.98 -21.95
CA PRO A 44 -9.51 -14.57 -21.29
C PRO A 44 -10.14 -15.68 -20.45
N LYS A 45 -9.88 -16.95 -20.78
CA LYS A 45 -10.34 -18.10 -19.99
C LYS A 45 -9.71 -18.16 -18.60
N LEU A 46 -8.48 -17.69 -18.42
CA LEU A 46 -7.88 -17.57 -17.08
C LEU A 46 -8.65 -16.57 -16.23
N ILE A 47 -9.18 -15.52 -16.85
CA ILE A 47 -10.06 -14.56 -16.19
C ILE A 47 -11.45 -15.16 -15.99
N GLU A 48 -11.96 -15.99 -16.90
CA GLU A 48 -13.24 -16.70 -16.72
C GLU A 48 -13.19 -17.76 -15.62
N ASP A 49 -12.09 -18.49 -15.48
CA ASP A 49 -11.84 -19.40 -14.36
C ASP A 49 -11.75 -18.65 -13.02
N LEU A 50 -11.45 -17.34 -13.07
CA LEU A 50 -11.46 -16.40 -11.93
C LEU A 50 -12.78 -15.64 -11.81
N LYS A 51 -13.57 -15.50 -12.89
CA LYS A 51 -14.95 -15.04 -12.82
C LYS A 51 -15.65 -16.13 -12.03
N VAL A 52 -16.12 -15.76 -10.85
CA VAL A 52 -17.22 -16.46 -10.21
C VAL A 52 -18.24 -16.71 -11.31
N ASP A 53 -18.44 -17.98 -11.70
CA ASP A 53 -19.46 -18.35 -12.68
C ASP A 53 -20.71 -17.53 -12.37
N ASP A 54 -21.07 -16.65 -13.30
CA ASP A 54 -22.31 -15.89 -13.21
C ASP A 54 -23.41 -16.94 -13.10
N VAL A 55 -24.16 -16.87 -12.01
CA VAL A 55 -25.18 -17.83 -11.55
C VAL A 55 -25.80 -18.54 -12.74
N SER A 56 -25.56 -19.85 -12.87
CA SER A 56 -26.02 -20.68 -13.98
C SER A 56 -27.47 -20.34 -14.35
N LYS A 57 -27.69 -19.89 -15.60
CA LYS A 57 -28.99 -19.42 -16.13
C LYS A 57 -30.10 -20.49 -16.19
N ASP A 58 -29.86 -21.72 -15.73
CA ASP A 58 -30.74 -22.87 -16.00
C ASP A 58 -31.48 -23.42 -14.77
N ASP A 59 -31.31 -22.86 -13.57
CA ASP A 59 -32.07 -23.28 -12.39
C ASP A 59 -32.21 -22.16 -11.33
N PRO A 60 -33.36 -21.47 -11.23
CA PRO A 60 -33.55 -20.36 -10.28
C PRO A 60 -33.51 -20.79 -8.80
N ASN A 61 -33.42 -22.09 -8.48
CA ASN A 61 -33.32 -22.59 -7.12
C ASN A 61 -31.93 -23.17 -6.75
N LYS A 62 -30.93 -23.11 -7.64
CA LYS A 62 -29.54 -23.51 -7.34
C LYS A 62 -28.63 -22.29 -7.23
N LEU A 63 -28.70 -21.61 -6.09
CA LEU A 63 -27.60 -20.77 -5.61
C LEU A 63 -26.54 -21.69 -4.96
N GLN A 64 -25.58 -22.18 -5.76
CA GLN A 64 -24.36 -22.77 -5.22
C GLN A 64 -23.15 -22.23 -5.97
N PRO A 65 -22.37 -21.31 -5.37
CA PRO A 65 -21.07 -20.94 -5.92
C PRO A 65 -20.13 -22.15 -5.88
N LYS A 66 -19.49 -22.47 -7.00
CA LYS A 66 -18.58 -23.62 -7.17
C LYS A 66 -17.12 -23.31 -6.78
N SER A 67 -16.93 -22.50 -5.75
CA SER A 67 -15.76 -22.60 -4.88
C SER A 67 -16.30 -22.87 -3.48
N GLY A 68 -15.90 -23.99 -2.88
CA GLY A 68 -16.46 -24.47 -1.61
C GLY A 68 -16.16 -23.59 -0.38
N LEU A 69 -15.96 -22.28 -0.56
CA LEU A 69 -15.47 -21.37 0.48
C LEU A 69 -16.29 -20.08 0.65
N TYR A 70 -17.31 -19.82 -0.16
CA TYR A 70 -18.17 -18.66 0.04
C TYR A 70 -19.63 -19.05 0.02
N PHE A 71 -20.31 -18.83 1.15
CA PHE A 71 -21.76 -18.91 1.28
C PHE A 71 -22.39 -20.29 0.98
N SER A 72 -21.86 -21.36 1.57
CA SER A 72 -22.73 -22.50 1.87
C SER A 72 -23.51 -22.13 3.14
N ALA A 73 -24.78 -21.74 2.99
CA ALA A 73 -25.66 -21.60 4.13
C ALA A 73 -25.70 -22.97 4.84
N VAL A 74 -25.15 -23.04 6.04
CA VAL A 74 -25.11 -24.28 6.84
C VAL A 74 -26.52 -24.83 6.92
N SER A 75 -26.72 -26.09 6.49
CA SER A 75 -28.03 -26.71 6.54
C SER A 75 -28.51 -26.83 8.00
N LYS A 76 -29.82 -26.80 8.24
CA LYS A 76 -30.35 -26.91 9.62
C LYS A 76 -29.88 -28.18 10.33
N GLU A 77 -29.77 -29.29 9.61
CA GLU A 77 -29.28 -30.57 10.17
C GLU A 77 -27.78 -30.53 10.50
N GLU A 78 -26.95 -29.84 9.71
CA GLU A 78 -25.53 -29.64 10.04
C GLU A 78 -25.37 -28.71 11.24
N PHE A 79 -26.15 -27.63 11.31
CA PHE A 79 -26.10 -26.70 12.43
C PHE A 79 -26.51 -27.38 13.74
N GLU A 80 -27.49 -28.28 13.73
CA GLU A 80 -27.90 -29.00 14.93
C GLU A 80 -26.80 -29.92 15.47
N LYS A 81 -26.02 -30.55 14.58
CA LYS A 81 -24.91 -31.45 14.90
C LYS A 81 -23.61 -30.73 15.31
N MET A 82 -23.51 -29.43 15.06
CA MET A 82 -22.35 -28.62 15.43
C MET A 82 -22.18 -28.47 16.95
N THR A 83 -20.92 -28.39 17.37
CA THR A 83 -20.53 -28.03 18.73
C THR A 83 -20.96 -26.59 19.07
N PRO A 84 -21.09 -26.24 20.36
CA PRO A 84 -21.42 -24.87 20.77
C PRO A 84 -20.43 -23.82 20.22
N ALA A 85 -19.15 -24.16 20.06
CA ALA A 85 -18.14 -23.29 19.48
C ALA A 85 -18.39 -23.03 17.98
N GLU A 86 -18.65 -24.09 17.20
CA GLU A 86 -18.95 -23.98 15.76
C GLU A 86 -20.26 -23.21 15.51
N LYS A 87 -21.26 -23.37 16.38
CA LYS A 87 -22.50 -22.57 16.33
C LYS A 87 -22.24 -21.08 16.52
N LEU A 88 -21.30 -20.73 17.40
CA LEU A 88 -20.91 -19.34 17.65
C LEU A 88 -20.12 -18.75 16.47
N GLU A 89 -19.21 -19.53 15.87
CA GLU A 89 -18.44 -19.12 14.68
C GLU A 89 -19.31 -18.90 13.43
N ASN A 90 -20.43 -19.60 13.34
CA ASN A 90 -21.42 -19.45 12.27
C ASN A 90 -22.54 -18.46 12.61
N SER A 91 -22.55 -17.89 13.82
CA SER A 91 -23.55 -16.91 14.23
C SER A 91 -23.16 -15.49 13.82
N CYS A 92 -24.13 -14.72 13.34
CA CYS A 92 -23.92 -13.31 13.01
C CYS A 92 -23.78 -12.41 14.23
N PHE A 93 -24.19 -12.91 15.39
CA PHE A 93 -24.21 -12.17 16.66
C PHE A 93 -22.83 -11.65 17.05
N VAL A 94 -21.79 -12.48 16.89
CA VAL A 94 -20.43 -12.14 17.29
C VAL A 94 -19.90 -10.96 16.47
N ASN A 95 -20.00 -11.04 15.14
CA ASN A 95 -19.52 -9.98 14.26
C ASN A 95 -20.32 -8.69 14.45
N TYR A 96 -21.64 -8.75 14.63
CA TYR A 96 -22.42 -7.53 14.86
C TYR A 96 -22.08 -6.84 16.17
N ILE A 97 -21.88 -7.60 17.26
CA ILE A 97 -21.41 -7.00 18.52
C ILE A 97 -20.03 -6.38 18.35
N LEU A 98 -19.09 -7.10 17.73
CA LEU A 98 -17.74 -6.59 17.49
C LEU A 98 -17.77 -5.33 16.62
N ALA A 99 -18.56 -5.33 15.55
CA ALA A 99 -18.73 -4.17 14.67
C ALA A 99 -19.34 -2.98 15.44
N ILE A 100 -20.40 -3.19 16.23
CA ILE A 100 -21.01 -2.12 17.03
C ILE A 100 -19.98 -1.53 18.00
N LEU A 101 -19.25 -2.37 18.74
CA LEU A 101 -18.22 -1.90 19.68
C LEU A 101 -17.10 -1.13 18.97
N GLY A 102 -16.60 -1.67 17.85
CA GLY A 102 -15.53 -1.05 17.08
C GLY A 102 -15.93 0.26 16.43
N PHE A 103 -17.10 0.32 15.78
CA PHE A 103 -17.63 1.58 15.24
C PHE A 103 -17.96 2.60 16.34
N SER A 104 -18.45 2.15 17.50
CA SER A 104 -18.66 3.05 18.65
C SER A 104 -17.34 3.66 19.13
N TYR A 105 -16.26 2.87 19.18
CA TYR A 105 -14.93 3.37 19.48
C TYR A 105 -14.43 4.35 18.42
N ILE A 106 -14.60 4.04 17.12
CA ILE A 106 -14.20 4.93 16.02
C ILE A 106 -14.92 6.28 16.13
N VAL A 107 -16.23 6.29 16.39
CA VAL A 107 -17.01 7.51 16.61
C VAL A 107 -16.50 8.27 17.85
N TYR A 108 -16.30 7.57 18.98
CA TYR A 108 -15.76 8.17 20.20
C TYR A 108 -14.38 8.81 19.96
N TYR A 109 -13.51 8.14 19.22
CA TYR A 109 -12.19 8.61 18.86
C TYR A 109 -12.26 9.91 18.05
N PHE A 110 -13.05 9.96 16.97
CA PHE A 110 -13.19 11.18 16.18
C PHE A 110 -13.88 12.32 16.92
N VAL A 111 -14.88 12.03 17.77
CA VAL A 111 -15.52 13.05 18.61
C VAL A 111 -14.51 13.67 19.57
N ASN A 112 -13.64 12.88 20.17
CA ASN A 112 -12.62 13.41 21.07
C ASN A 112 -11.52 14.18 20.34
N SER A 113 -11.09 13.71 19.18
CA SER A 113 -10.15 14.44 18.33
C SER A 113 -10.74 15.79 17.89
N ALA A 114 -12.01 15.80 17.46
CA ALA A 114 -12.72 17.02 17.08
C ALA A 114 -12.85 18.02 18.24
N LYS A 115 -13.14 17.55 19.47
CA LYS A 115 -13.15 18.39 20.68
C LYS A 115 -11.82 19.08 20.95
N GLN A 116 -10.71 18.45 20.55
CA GLN A 116 -9.36 19.02 20.67
C GLN A 116 -8.99 19.92 19.47
N GLY A 117 -9.93 20.18 18.56
CA GLY A 117 -9.70 20.98 17.35
C GLY A 117 -8.77 20.30 16.34
N LYS A 118 -8.63 18.98 16.39
CA LYS A 118 -7.71 18.21 15.55
C LYS A 118 -8.43 17.10 14.81
N PHE A 119 -8.14 16.96 13.51
CA PHE A 119 -8.50 15.78 12.75
C PHE A 119 -7.33 14.79 12.80
N ASP A 120 -7.41 13.82 13.71
CA ASP A 120 -6.38 12.79 13.89
C ASP A 120 -6.76 11.54 13.10
N LEU A 121 -6.34 11.47 11.84
CA LEU A 121 -6.47 10.28 11.00
C LEU A 121 -5.10 9.64 10.84
N ASN A 122 -4.84 8.60 11.63
CA ASN A 122 -3.60 7.83 11.56
C ASN A 122 -3.84 6.41 11.02
N LEU A 123 -2.76 5.69 10.76
CA LEU A 123 -2.80 4.36 10.17
C LEU A 123 -3.59 3.35 11.02
N ASN A 124 -3.52 3.47 12.36
CA ASN A 124 -4.19 2.54 13.26
C ASN A 124 -5.71 2.67 13.18
N ILE A 125 -6.24 3.90 13.18
CA ILE A 125 -7.69 4.11 13.06
C ILE A 125 -8.18 3.72 11.67
N VAL A 126 -7.39 3.96 10.62
CA VAL A 126 -7.72 3.51 9.24
C VAL A 126 -7.79 1.98 9.16
N ASN A 127 -6.80 1.28 9.72
CA ASN A 127 -6.81 -0.19 9.78
C ASN A 127 -8.01 -0.73 10.55
N LEU A 128 -8.36 -0.09 11.69
CA LEU A 128 -9.53 -0.46 12.47
C LEU A 128 -10.83 -0.26 11.67
N ILE A 129 -10.96 0.84 10.93
CA ILE A 129 -12.11 1.10 10.07
C ILE A 129 -12.29 -0.02 9.03
N PHE A 130 -11.23 -0.37 8.30
CA PHE A 130 -11.28 -1.45 7.32
C PHE A 130 -11.60 -2.81 7.95
N LEU A 131 -11.01 -3.11 9.10
CA LEU A 131 -11.29 -4.35 9.84
C LEU A 131 -12.76 -4.41 10.27
N MET A 132 -13.32 -3.32 10.80
CA MET A 132 -14.73 -3.28 11.24
C MET A 132 -15.70 -3.38 10.08
N PHE A 133 -15.40 -2.79 8.92
CA PHE A 133 -16.18 -3.02 7.70
C PHE A 133 -16.11 -4.47 7.24
N GLY A 134 -14.92 -5.10 7.28
CA GLY A 134 -14.77 -6.52 7.00
C GLY A 134 -15.63 -7.38 7.92
N VAL A 135 -15.54 -7.17 9.24
CA VAL A 135 -16.36 -7.86 10.25
C VAL A 135 -17.85 -7.70 9.97
N LEU A 136 -18.30 -6.47 9.67
CA LEU A 136 -19.70 -6.15 9.39
C LEU A 136 -20.21 -6.84 8.12
N PHE A 137 -19.45 -6.77 7.02
CA PHE A 137 -19.92 -7.27 5.72
C PHE A 137 -19.80 -8.79 5.56
N HIS A 138 -18.88 -9.45 6.28
CA HIS A 138 -18.79 -10.91 6.28
C HIS A 138 -19.87 -11.61 7.12
N ARG A 139 -20.63 -10.88 7.94
CA ARG A 139 -21.74 -11.34 8.80
C ARG A 139 -21.37 -12.36 9.87
N THR A 140 -20.61 -13.42 9.57
CA THR A 140 -20.20 -14.46 10.53
C THR A 140 -18.67 -14.50 10.68
N PRO A 141 -18.14 -14.86 11.87
CA PRO A 141 -16.71 -15.07 12.06
C PRO A 141 -16.11 -16.06 11.06
N ARG A 142 -16.83 -17.17 10.80
CA ARG A 142 -16.39 -18.21 9.86
C ARG A 142 -16.15 -17.64 8.46
N SER A 143 -17.12 -16.87 7.94
CA SER A 143 -16.98 -16.24 6.62
C SER A 143 -15.80 -15.28 6.54
N LEU A 144 -15.55 -14.51 7.62
CA LEU A 144 -14.40 -13.61 7.67
C LEU A 144 -13.07 -14.37 7.65
N ILE A 145 -12.95 -15.46 8.41
CA ILE A 145 -11.73 -16.28 8.48
C ILE A 145 -11.47 -17.01 7.17
N ASP A 146 -12.52 -17.54 6.53
CA ASP A 146 -12.43 -18.21 5.23
C ASP A 146 -11.95 -17.21 4.16
N ALA A 147 -12.54 -16.01 4.17
CA ALA A 147 -12.14 -14.96 3.25
C ALA A 147 -10.69 -14.50 3.46
N PHE A 148 -10.30 -14.32 4.72
CA PHE A 148 -8.94 -13.98 5.09
C PHE A 148 -7.94 -15.06 4.64
N SER A 149 -8.28 -16.33 4.84
CA SER A 149 -7.44 -17.47 4.48
C SER A 149 -7.25 -17.58 2.96
N GLU A 150 -8.30 -17.32 2.18
CA GLU A 150 -8.21 -17.27 0.72
C GLU A 150 -7.35 -16.09 0.25
N ALA A 151 -7.60 -14.89 0.77
CA ALA A 151 -6.79 -13.71 0.45
C ALA A 151 -5.30 -13.89 0.83
N ALA A 152 -5.03 -14.58 1.95
CA ALA A 152 -3.67 -14.86 2.41
C ALA A 152 -2.88 -15.74 1.44
N LYS A 153 -3.52 -16.64 0.68
CA LYS A 153 -2.84 -17.44 -0.36
C LYS A 153 -2.27 -16.54 -1.46
N GLY A 154 -3.08 -15.58 -1.94
CA GLY A 154 -2.66 -14.60 -2.94
C GLY A 154 -1.59 -13.62 -2.42
N ALA A 155 -1.54 -13.38 -1.11
CA ALA A 155 -0.55 -12.54 -0.46
C ALA A 155 0.61 -13.31 0.20
N ALA A 156 0.72 -14.63 0.02
CA ALA A 156 1.65 -15.47 0.79
C ALA A 156 3.12 -15.03 0.65
N GLY A 157 3.54 -14.63 -0.56
CA GLY A 157 4.87 -14.09 -0.79
C GLY A 157 5.14 -12.79 -0.01
N ILE A 158 4.14 -11.92 0.08
CA ILE A 158 4.20 -10.66 0.84
C ILE A 158 4.26 -10.96 2.35
N ILE A 159 3.39 -11.85 2.84
CA ILE A 159 3.34 -12.26 4.26
C ILE A 159 4.69 -12.81 4.72
N LEU A 160 5.35 -13.63 3.90
CA LEU A 160 6.66 -14.20 4.22
C LEU A 160 7.78 -13.15 4.23
N GLN A 161 7.72 -12.16 3.33
CA GLN A 161 8.76 -11.15 3.19
C GLN A 161 8.68 -10.05 4.26
N PHE A 162 7.49 -9.69 4.73
CA PHE A 162 7.30 -8.59 5.69
C PHE A 162 8.11 -8.73 6.99
N PRO A 163 8.23 -9.90 7.63
CA PRO A 163 9.12 -10.09 8.77
C PRO A 163 10.60 -9.86 8.46
N LEU A 164 11.06 -10.22 7.25
CA LEU A 164 12.43 -9.94 6.82
C LEU A 164 12.64 -8.43 6.64
N TYR A 165 11.67 -7.72 6.06
CA TYR A 165 11.68 -6.26 5.98
C TYR A 165 11.67 -5.60 7.35
N ALA A 166 10.92 -6.14 8.32
CA ALA A 166 10.97 -5.67 9.70
C ALA A 166 12.36 -5.86 10.32
N GLY A 167 13.04 -6.97 10.03
CA GLY A 167 14.44 -7.19 10.42
C GLY A 167 15.41 -6.19 9.81
N ILE A 168 15.28 -5.92 8.49
CA ILE A 168 16.07 -4.90 7.79
C ILE A 168 15.79 -3.51 8.36
N MET A 169 14.52 -3.17 8.60
CA MET A 169 14.13 -1.93 9.25
C MET A 169 14.77 -1.81 10.64
N GLY A 170 14.78 -2.90 11.42
CA GLY A 170 15.48 -2.97 12.71
C GLY A 170 16.98 -2.67 12.59
N MET A 171 17.66 -3.14 11.54
CA MET A 171 19.06 -2.77 11.27
C MET A 171 19.21 -1.31 10.82
N MET A 172 18.24 -0.78 10.07
CA MET A 172 18.24 0.60 9.58
C MET A 172 17.97 1.63 10.70
N THR A 173 17.10 1.31 11.64
CA THR A 173 16.75 2.16 12.80
C THR A 173 17.57 1.86 14.04
N GLY A 174 18.15 0.66 14.12
CA GLY A 174 18.96 0.22 15.25
C GLY A 174 20.11 1.19 15.48
N ALA A 175 20.15 1.76 16.69
CA ALA A 175 21.16 2.73 17.07
C ALA A 175 22.39 2.02 17.66
N SER A 176 23.58 2.52 17.35
CA SER A 176 24.81 2.17 18.05
C SER A 176 24.77 2.63 19.51
N ALA A 177 25.79 2.27 20.29
CA ALA A 177 25.95 2.77 21.66
C ALA A 177 25.98 4.32 21.72
N GLU A 178 26.37 4.99 20.63
CA GLU A 178 26.34 6.45 20.50
C GLU A 178 25.02 7.03 19.94
N GLY A 179 24.00 6.20 19.68
CA GLY A 179 22.71 6.68 19.15
C GLY A 179 22.65 6.80 17.62
N VAL A 180 23.67 6.33 16.88
CA VAL A 180 23.76 6.47 15.41
C VAL A 180 23.15 5.25 14.72
N SER A 181 22.28 5.46 13.73
CA SER A 181 21.67 4.38 12.94
C SER A 181 22.14 4.43 11.49
N LEU A 182 22.08 3.30 10.76
CA LEU A 182 22.50 3.27 9.36
C LEU A 182 21.68 4.26 8.50
N ALA A 183 20.38 4.37 8.79
CA ALA A 183 19.55 5.36 8.14
C ALA A 183 19.95 6.80 8.46
N SER A 184 20.39 7.09 9.69
CA SER A 184 20.86 8.42 10.05
C SER A 184 22.17 8.76 9.35
N VAL A 185 23.08 7.80 9.18
CA VAL A 185 24.32 8.01 8.40
C VAL A 185 24.01 8.35 6.94
N ILE A 186 23.15 7.57 6.28
CA ILE A 186 22.77 7.82 4.87
C ILE A 186 22.06 9.17 4.74
N SER A 187 21.13 9.48 5.64
CA SER A 187 20.36 10.73 5.59
C SER A 187 21.26 11.94 5.84
N ASN A 188 22.12 11.88 6.87
CA ASN A 188 23.03 12.97 7.21
C ASN A 188 24.09 13.23 6.13
N PHE A 189 24.53 12.20 5.41
CA PHE A 189 25.41 12.38 4.25
C PHE A 189 24.78 13.36 3.24
N PHE A 190 23.53 13.13 2.87
CA PHE A 190 22.81 13.99 1.94
C PHE A 190 22.53 15.38 2.52
N VAL A 191 22.18 15.48 3.81
CA VAL A 191 22.02 16.77 4.50
C VAL A 191 23.31 17.60 4.42
N ASN A 192 24.46 17.00 4.70
CA ASN A 192 25.75 17.71 4.78
C ASN A 192 26.26 18.26 3.45
N ILE A 193 25.86 17.66 2.32
CA ILE A 193 26.21 18.14 0.96
C ILE A 193 25.12 19.04 0.35
N SER A 194 24.01 19.23 1.06
CA SER A 194 22.86 19.97 0.56
C SER A 194 23.01 21.47 0.70
N THR A 195 22.41 22.19 -0.24
CA THR A 195 22.07 23.61 -0.14
C THR A 195 20.55 23.74 -0.10
N VAL A 196 20.01 24.91 0.25
CA VAL A 196 18.55 25.16 0.22
C VAL A 196 17.90 24.72 -1.09
N LYS A 197 18.60 24.93 -2.22
CA LYS A 197 18.10 24.55 -3.55
C LYS A 197 18.22 23.06 -3.84
N THR A 198 19.31 22.41 -3.43
CA THR A 198 19.56 20.99 -3.76
C THR A 198 19.00 20.02 -2.73
N PHE A 199 18.65 20.50 -1.54
CA PHE A 199 18.12 19.67 -0.46
C PHE A 199 16.88 18.86 -0.85
N PRO A 200 15.83 19.43 -1.47
CA PRO A 200 14.66 18.63 -1.88
C PRO A 200 15.01 17.44 -2.79
N LEU A 201 15.92 17.67 -3.75
CA LEU A 201 16.40 16.62 -4.65
C LEU A 201 17.16 15.52 -3.88
N PHE A 202 18.05 15.92 -2.98
CA PHE A 202 18.83 14.96 -2.19
C PHE A 202 17.99 14.21 -1.16
N THR A 203 16.98 14.84 -0.55
CA THR A 203 15.98 14.16 0.27
C THR A 203 15.22 13.12 -0.56
N PHE A 204 14.77 13.47 -1.76
CA PHE A 204 14.09 12.54 -2.67
C PHE A 204 14.97 11.33 -3.03
N LEU A 205 16.23 11.56 -3.42
CA LEU A 205 17.16 10.47 -3.77
C LEU A 205 17.51 9.60 -2.55
N SER A 206 17.76 10.22 -1.40
CA SER A 206 18.01 9.52 -0.14
C SER A 206 16.82 8.64 0.22
N ALA A 207 15.60 9.16 0.12
CA ALA A 207 14.38 8.42 0.37
C ALA A 207 14.22 7.23 -0.60
N GLY A 208 14.53 7.41 -1.88
CA GLY A 208 14.55 6.31 -2.85
C GLY A 208 15.53 5.19 -2.46
N ILE A 209 16.73 5.54 -2.00
CA ILE A 209 17.74 4.56 -1.55
C ILE A 209 17.28 3.81 -0.30
N VAL A 210 16.80 4.53 0.72
CA VAL A 210 16.33 3.90 1.96
C VAL A 210 15.11 3.01 1.71
N ASN A 211 14.24 3.39 0.76
CA ASN A 211 13.06 2.60 0.40
C ASN A 211 13.40 1.21 -0.15
N LEU A 212 14.57 1.03 -0.77
CA LEU A 212 15.05 -0.30 -1.19
C LEU A 212 15.17 -1.28 0.00
N PHE A 213 15.42 -0.75 1.18
CA PHE A 213 15.57 -1.49 2.44
C PHE A 213 14.28 -1.49 3.29
N VAL A 214 13.53 -0.38 3.25
CA VAL A 214 12.31 -0.18 4.03
C VAL A 214 11.16 0.23 3.09
N PRO A 215 10.58 -0.71 2.33
CA PRO A 215 9.54 -0.45 1.33
C PRO A 215 8.16 -0.24 1.98
N SER A 216 8.04 0.78 2.81
CA SER A 216 6.84 1.08 3.60
C SER A 216 6.82 2.55 3.97
N GLY A 217 5.84 3.31 3.45
CA GLY A 217 5.74 4.75 3.74
C GLY A 217 5.69 5.09 5.23
N GLY A 218 5.01 4.27 6.05
CA GLY A 218 4.99 4.43 7.50
C GLY A 218 6.35 4.14 8.15
N GLY A 219 7.01 3.05 7.74
CA GLY A 219 8.34 2.69 8.24
C GLY A 219 9.41 3.70 7.81
N GLN A 220 9.38 4.12 6.55
CA GLN A 220 10.21 5.17 5.97
C GLN A 220 10.08 6.47 6.75
N TRP A 221 8.85 6.87 7.10
CA TRP A 221 8.62 8.08 7.89
C TRP A 221 9.29 8.00 9.26
N VAL A 222 9.18 6.87 9.96
CA VAL A 222 9.82 6.65 11.27
C VAL A 222 11.35 6.72 11.16
N VAL A 223 11.90 6.23 10.06
CA VAL A 223 13.34 6.14 9.84
C VAL A 223 13.94 7.49 9.45
N GLN A 224 13.32 8.21 8.52
CA GLN A 224 13.91 9.38 7.86
C GLN A 224 13.30 10.71 8.27
N GLY A 225 12.00 10.73 8.60
CA GLY A 225 11.28 11.94 8.98
C GLY A 225 11.97 12.71 10.12
N PRO A 226 12.35 12.06 11.23
CA PRO A 226 13.06 12.70 12.34
C PRO A 226 14.42 13.31 11.99
N ILE A 227 15.02 12.97 10.85
CA ILE A 227 16.33 13.47 10.42
C ILE A 227 16.16 14.57 9.36
N MET A 228 15.39 14.28 8.31
CA MET A 228 15.24 15.20 7.17
C MET A 228 14.37 16.40 7.51
N MET A 229 13.34 16.25 8.35
CA MET A 229 12.44 17.36 8.67
C MET A 229 13.12 18.48 9.47
N PRO A 230 13.89 18.19 10.54
CA PRO A 230 14.65 19.23 11.24
C PRO A 230 15.76 19.83 10.36
N ALA A 231 16.49 19.00 9.62
CA ALA A 231 17.57 19.46 8.75
C ALA A 231 17.07 20.43 7.67
N GLY A 232 15.95 20.10 7.02
CA GLY A 232 15.33 20.97 6.03
C GLY A 232 14.88 22.30 6.63
N LEU A 233 14.29 22.27 7.82
CA LEU A 233 13.86 23.47 8.52
C LEU A 233 15.04 24.38 8.91
N GLU A 234 16.15 23.80 9.36
CA GLU A 234 17.37 24.53 9.76
C GLU A 234 18.00 25.31 8.61
N ILE A 235 18.04 24.69 7.41
CA ILE A 235 18.56 25.35 6.21
C ILE A 235 17.50 26.18 5.46
N GLY A 236 16.28 26.31 6.00
CA GLY A 236 15.22 27.17 5.46
C GLY A 236 14.37 26.58 4.33
N VAL A 237 14.34 25.25 4.18
CA VAL A 237 13.44 24.56 3.24
C VAL A 237 12.06 24.33 3.88
N ASP A 238 10.99 24.56 3.11
CA ASP A 238 9.62 24.33 3.56
C ASP A 238 9.41 22.87 4.00
N PRO A 239 8.98 22.62 5.26
CA PRO A 239 8.64 21.28 5.75
C PRO A 239 7.67 20.50 4.83
N ALA A 240 6.76 21.18 4.15
CA ALA A 240 5.85 20.58 3.17
C ALA A 240 6.61 19.91 2.03
N LYS A 241 7.61 20.63 1.49
CA LYS A 241 8.43 20.16 0.37
C LYS A 241 9.32 19.01 0.80
N THR A 242 9.92 19.10 1.99
CA THR A 242 10.72 18.00 2.58
C THR A 242 9.89 16.74 2.76
N ALA A 243 8.69 16.84 3.36
CA ALA A 243 7.80 15.70 3.56
C ALA A 243 7.37 15.06 2.23
N MET A 244 7.06 15.87 1.22
CA MET A 244 6.71 15.39 -0.12
C MET A 244 7.90 14.72 -0.83
N CYS A 245 9.13 15.21 -0.64
CA CYS A 245 10.31 14.55 -1.21
C CYS A 245 10.56 13.17 -0.59
N ILE A 246 10.33 13.02 0.72
CA ILE A 246 10.37 11.70 1.38
C ILE A 246 9.32 10.76 0.77
N ALA A 247 8.08 11.25 0.63
CA ALA A 247 6.98 10.46 0.08
C ALA A 247 7.19 10.07 -1.40
N TYR A 248 7.72 10.99 -2.22
CA TYR A 248 8.06 10.70 -3.61
C TYR A 248 9.20 9.70 -3.73
N GLY A 249 10.23 9.80 -2.88
CA GLY A 249 11.33 8.83 -2.88
C GLY A 249 10.86 7.42 -2.50
N ASP A 250 10.00 7.31 -1.49
CA ASP A 250 9.32 6.07 -1.09
C ASP A 250 8.52 5.46 -2.25
N SER A 251 7.72 6.27 -2.95
CA SER A 251 6.90 5.77 -4.06
C SER A 251 7.72 5.45 -5.32
N TRP A 252 8.84 6.16 -5.53
CA TRP A 252 9.60 6.09 -6.77
C TRP A 252 10.27 4.74 -6.97
N THR A 253 11.04 4.25 -5.99
CA THR A 253 11.78 2.99 -6.15
C THR A 253 10.89 1.74 -6.03
N ASN A 254 9.61 1.88 -5.67
CA ASN A 254 8.61 0.81 -5.79
C ASN A 254 8.37 0.36 -7.25
N MET A 255 8.85 1.11 -8.24
CA MET A 255 8.84 0.65 -9.64
C MET A 255 9.77 -0.56 -9.86
N ILE A 256 10.94 -0.58 -9.22
CA ILE A 256 11.86 -1.72 -9.31
C ILE A 256 11.61 -2.79 -8.23
N GLN A 257 10.72 -2.51 -7.28
CA GLN A 257 10.21 -3.47 -6.30
C GLN A 257 8.68 -3.58 -6.43
N PRO A 258 8.15 -4.18 -7.50
CA PRO A 258 6.74 -4.07 -7.87
C PRO A 258 5.83 -5.02 -7.05
N PHE A 259 5.83 -4.89 -5.72
CA PHE A 259 4.94 -5.66 -4.83
C PHE A 259 3.47 -5.43 -5.18
N TRP A 260 3.15 -4.21 -5.63
CA TRP A 260 1.83 -3.82 -6.12
C TRP A 260 1.38 -4.62 -7.34
N ALA A 261 2.32 -5.11 -8.16
CA ALA A 261 2.02 -5.84 -9.38
C ALA A 261 1.84 -7.35 -9.14
N LEU A 262 2.37 -7.89 -8.03
CA LEU A 262 2.37 -9.35 -7.78
C LEU A 262 0.98 -10.00 -7.85
N PRO A 263 -0.10 -9.40 -7.30
CA PRO A 263 -1.44 -9.96 -7.47
C PRO A 263 -1.85 -10.05 -8.94
N ALA A 264 -1.67 -8.97 -9.70
CA ALA A 264 -2.02 -8.94 -11.12
C ALA A 264 -1.19 -9.90 -11.97
N LEU A 265 0.11 -10.01 -11.67
CA LEU A 265 1.02 -10.96 -12.31
C LEU A 265 0.64 -12.40 -12.01
N GLY A 266 0.22 -12.70 -10.77
CA GLY A 266 -0.30 -14.01 -10.38
C GLY A 266 -1.51 -14.42 -11.22
N LEU A 267 -2.44 -13.49 -11.47
CA LEU A 267 -3.60 -13.74 -12.34
C LEU A 267 -3.17 -13.96 -13.80
N ALA A 268 -2.20 -13.20 -14.27
CA ALA A 268 -1.65 -13.31 -15.61
C ALA A 268 -0.71 -14.52 -15.82
N LYS A 269 -0.40 -15.27 -14.75
CA LYS A 269 0.63 -16.32 -14.74
C LYS A 269 2.01 -15.81 -15.22
N LEU A 270 2.29 -14.54 -14.93
CA LEU A 270 3.56 -13.88 -15.22
C LEU A 270 4.43 -13.83 -13.96
N GLY A 271 5.74 -13.88 -14.15
CA GLY A 271 6.72 -13.58 -13.11
C GLY A 271 7.02 -12.08 -13.02
N ALA A 272 7.59 -11.65 -11.90
CA ALA A 272 8.03 -10.27 -11.74
C ALA A 272 9.04 -9.85 -12.83
N ARG A 273 9.92 -10.77 -13.26
CA ARG A 273 10.92 -10.54 -14.32
C ARG A 273 10.32 -10.11 -15.64
N ASP A 274 9.09 -10.54 -15.95
CA ASP A 274 8.44 -10.27 -17.23
C ASP A 274 8.06 -8.79 -17.39
N ILE A 275 7.88 -8.07 -16.26
CA ILE A 275 7.55 -6.64 -16.27
C ILE A 275 8.72 -5.73 -15.89
N MET A 276 9.82 -6.28 -15.34
CA MET A 276 10.93 -5.49 -14.79
C MET A 276 11.52 -4.49 -15.80
N GLY A 277 11.59 -4.87 -17.09
CA GLY A 277 12.09 -3.97 -18.12
C GLY A 277 11.24 -2.69 -18.23
N TYR A 278 9.92 -2.84 -18.27
CA TYR A 278 8.98 -1.73 -18.34
C TYR A 278 9.05 -0.86 -17.09
N THR A 279 9.08 -1.47 -15.91
CA THR A 279 9.10 -0.71 -14.66
C THR A 279 10.44 0.01 -14.44
N LEU A 280 11.55 -0.51 -14.96
CA LEU A 280 12.85 0.17 -14.93
C LEU A 280 12.84 1.45 -15.79
N ILE A 281 12.23 1.42 -16.98
CA ILE A 281 12.09 2.62 -17.81
C ILE A 281 11.18 3.64 -17.12
N VAL A 282 10.06 3.18 -16.55
CA VAL A 282 9.17 4.05 -15.76
C VAL A 282 9.92 4.68 -14.59
N LEU A 283 10.74 3.93 -13.86
CA LEU A 283 11.60 4.44 -12.78
C LEU A 283 12.46 5.60 -13.27
N ILE A 284 13.18 5.42 -14.39
CA ILE A 284 14.09 6.46 -14.90
C ILE A 284 13.32 7.73 -15.24
N VAL A 285 12.24 7.59 -16.00
CA VAL A 285 11.46 8.74 -16.49
C VAL A 285 10.77 9.44 -15.32
N SER A 286 10.08 8.69 -14.46
CA SER A 286 9.40 9.26 -13.29
C SER A 286 10.40 9.95 -12.38
N GLY A 287 11.60 9.37 -12.20
CA GLY A 287 12.67 9.96 -11.41
C GLY A 287 13.15 11.30 -11.96
N LEU A 288 13.32 11.42 -13.29
CA LEU A 288 13.69 12.67 -13.94
C LEU A 288 12.60 13.75 -13.79
N VAL A 289 11.33 13.37 -13.93
CA VAL A 289 10.19 14.30 -13.78
C VAL A 289 10.07 14.80 -12.34
N ILE A 290 10.17 13.90 -11.36
CA ILE A 290 10.16 14.25 -9.94
C ILE A 290 11.35 15.16 -9.62
N ALA A 291 12.56 14.76 -10.02
CA ALA A 291 13.78 15.53 -9.79
C ALA A 291 13.68 16.94 -10.37
N ALA A 292 13.16 17.09 -11.59
CA ALA A 292 12.93 18.40 -12.19
C ALA A 292 11.89 19.22 -11.41
N GLY A 293 10.77 18.60 -11.02
CA GLY A 293 9.72 19.24 -10.23
C GLY A 293 10.24 19.75 -8.90
N VAL A 294 10.91 18.92 -8.11
CA VAL A 294 11.38 19.30 -6.76
C VAL A 294 12.59 20.25 -6.78
N LEU A 295 13.41 20.23 -7.83
CA LEU A 295 14.60 21.08 -7.94
C LEU A 295 14.29 22.48 -8.46
N PHE A 296 13.37 22.61 -9.42
CA PHE A 296 13.12 23.87 -10.12
C PHE A 296 11.84 24.61 -9.69
N LEU A 297 10.91 23.93 -9.02
CA LEU A 297 9.63 24.49 -8.54
C LEU A 297 9.53 24.33 -7.02
#